data_AF-A0ABC9Y4M5-F1
#
_entry.id   AF-A0ABC9Y4M5-F1
#
_cell.length_a   1.000
_cell.length_b   1.000
_cell.length_c   1.000
_cell.angle_alpha   90.00
_cell.angle_beta   90.00
_cell.angle_gamma   90.00
#
_symmetry.space_group_name_H-M   'P 1'
#
loop_
_entity.id
_entity.type
_entity.pdbx_description
1 polymer ?
#
loop_
_entity_poly.entity_id
_entity_poly.type
_entity_poly.pdbx_seq_one_letter_code
_entity_poly.pdbx_strand_id
1 'polypeptide(L)'
;MNFSKAKCKVLHMSQGNPKHNYRLGGEWIESNPEEKDLGVLVDKKLNMSQQCVLTAQKANRILGCIISLEKKRLSGDLIALYNYLKEGCSQLGVGLFSKVTSNRTRGNGLKLHQGRFRLGIRKKFFTERFVKHWNRLPREVVESPSLEVFKRCIDVVLRNMV
;
A
#
# COMPACT_ATOMS: atom_id res chain seq x y z
N MET A 1 -33.62 -10.30 31.32
CA MET A 1 -32.73 -10.47 30.15
C MET A 1 -32.24 -11.91 30.12
N ASN A 2 -32.33 -12.59 28.98
CA ASN A 2 -31.82 -13.96 28.82
C ASN A 2 -30.46 -13.90 28.12
N PHE A 3 -29.40 -14.35 28.81
CA PHE A 3 -28.06 -14.44 28.23
C PHE A 3 -27.88 -15.79 27.52
N SER A 4 -27.17 -15.77 26.39
CA SER A 4 -26.77 -16.99 25.69
C SER A 4 -25.60 -17.64 26.42
N LYS A 5 -25.87 -18.73 27.15
CA LYS A 5 -24.87 -19.43 27.99
C LYS A 5 -23.62 -19.85 27.20
N ALA A 6 -23.80 -20.36 25.97
CA ALA A 6 -22.70 -20.78 25.09
C ALA A 6 -21.75 -19.63 24.68
N LYS A 7 -22.17 -18.38 24.83
CA LYS A 7 -21.35 -17.18 24.53
C LYS A 7 -20.71 -16.57 25.78
N CYS A 8 -21.08 -17.05 26.98
CA CYS A 8 -20.50 -16.58 28.23
C CYS A 8 -19.23 -17.38 28.53
N LYS A 9 -18.11 -16.69 28.73
CA LYS A 9 -16.82 -17.27 29.11
C LYS A 9 -16.19 -16.49 30.26
N VAL A 10 -15.37 -17.15 31.06
CA VAL A 10 -14.65 -16.54 32.18
C VAL A 10 -13.17 -16.35 31.82
N LEU A 11 -12.68 -15.12 31.87
CA LEU A 11 -11.25 -14.82 31.77
C LEU A 11 -10.70 -14.52 33.18
N HIS A 12 -9.89 -15.44 33.71
CA HIS A 12 -9.23 -15.23 35.01
C HIS A 12 -8.00 -14.34 34.84
N MET A 13 -8.10 -13.08 35.23
CA MET A 13 -6.99 -12.11 35.13
C MET A 13 -6.13 -12.11 36.39
N SER A 14 -4.83 -11.81 36.23
CA SER A 14 -3.79 -11.72 37.29
C SER A 14 -3.24 -13.08 37.77
N GLN A 15 -1.95 -13.09 38.11
CA GLN A 15 -1.22 -14.28 38.56
C GLN A 15 -1.69 -14.79 39.94
N GLY A 16 -2.20 -13.90 40.79
CA GLY A 16 -2.72 -14.24 42.12
C GLY A 16 -4.19 -14.68 42.14
N ASN A 17 -4.82 -14.86 40.98
CA ASN A 17 -6.23 -15.21 40.90
C ASN A 17 -6.47 -16.65 41.36
N PRO A 18 -7.38 -16.91 42.32
CA PRO A 18 -7.71 -18.26 42.80
C PRO A 18 -8.48 -19.11 41.78
N LYS A 19 -8.88 -18.54 40.62
CA LYS A 19 -9.59 -19.20 39.51
C LYS A 19 -10.88 -19.89 39.96
N HIS A 20 -11.72 -19.17 40.69
CA HIS A 20 -13.02 -19.68 41.10
C HIS A 20 -13.89 -20.04 39.90
N ASN A 21 -14.62 -21.15 40.00
CA ASN A 21 -15.58 -21.54 38.97
C ASN A 21 -16.90 -20.76 39.15
N TYR A 22 -17.49 -20.34 38.05
CA TYR A 22 -18.75 -19.60 38.04
C TYR A 22 -19.87 -20.42 37.40
N ARG A 23 -21.09 -20.24 37.88
CA ARG A 23 -22.30 -20.85 37.30
C ARG A 23 -23.23 -19.76 36.78
N LEU A 24 -23.84 -20.01 35.62
CA LEU A 24 -24.88 -19.16 35.04
C LEU A 24 -26.09 -20.02 34.68
N GLY A 25 -27.23 -19.79 35.34
CA GLY A 25 -28.45 -20.56 35.10
C GLY A 25 -28.28 -22.07 35.34
N GLY A 26 -27.58 -22.44 36.41
CA GLY A 26 -27.38 -23.83 36.84
C GLY A 26 -26.20 -24.57 36.20
N GLU A 27 -25.64 -24.06 35.10
CA GLU A 27 -24.53 -24.68 34.36
C GLU A 27 -23.19 -24.01 34.69
N TRP A 28 -22.09 -24.76 34.59
CA TRP A 28 -20.73 -24.24 34.74
C TRP A 28 -20.31 -23.46 33.51
N ILE A 29 -19.66 -22.31 33.71
CA ILE A 29 -19.12 -21.49 32.63
C ILE A 29 -17.68 -21.90 32.33
N GLU A 30 -17.35 -22.08 31.05
CA GLU A 30 -15.99 -22.37 30.62
C GLU A 30 -15.05 -21.17 30.80
N SER A 31 -13.82 -21.46 31.24
CA SER A 31 -12.76 -20.46 31.30
C SER A 31 -12.01 -20.37 29.98
N ASN A 32 -11.61 -19.16 29.57
CA ASN A 32 -10.78 -18.90 28.39
C ASN A 32 -9.47 -18.21 28.84
N PRO A 33 -8.28 -18.63 28.38
CA PRO A 33 -7.02 -17.99 28.78
C PRO A 33 -6.77 -16.63 28.12
N GLU A 34 -7.41 -16.36 26.97
CA GLU A 34 -7.25 -15.15 26.18
C GLU A 34 -8.60 -14.80 25.55
N GLU A 35 -8.99 -13.52 25.59
CA GLU A 35 -10.23 -13.04 25.00
C GLU A 35 -9.95 -11.83 24.12
N LYS A 36 -10.70 -11.69 23.02
CA LYS A 36 -10.58 -10.54 22.12
C LYS A 36 -11.84 -9.72 22.15
N ASP A 37 -11.75 -8.51 22.68
CA ASP A 37 -12.87 -7.57 22.75
C ASP A 37 -12.55 -6.28 21.99
N LEU A 38 -13.46 -5.85 21.12
CA LEU A 38 -13.32 -4.67 20.25
C LEU A 38 -11.98 -4.57 19.48
N GLY A 39 -11.33 -5.72 19.25
CA GLY A 39 -10.03 -5.77 18.56
C GLY A 39 -8.80 -5.77 19.48
N VAL A 40 -8.98 -5.72 20.80
CA VAL A 40 -7.94 -5.83 21.81
C VAL A 40 -7.89 -7.27 22.33
N LEU A 41 -6.74 -7.91 22.18
CA LEU A 41 -6.45 -9.18 22.84
C LEU A 41 -6.07 -8.93 24.29
N VAL A 42 -6.76 -9.60 25.21
CA VAL A 42 -6.50 -9.58 26.65
C VAL A 42 -6.19 -10.99 27.08
N ASP A 43 -4.96 -11.22 27.53
CA ASP A 43 -4.56 -12.49 28.12
C ASP A 43 -4.74 -12.48 29.65
N LYS A 44 -4.84 -13.68 30.24
CA LYS A 44 -4.96 -13.87 31.69
C LYS A 44 -3.83 -13.22 32.51
N LYS A 45 -2.65 -13.02 31.91
CA LYS A 45 -1.48 -12.40 32.56
C LYS A 45 -1.46 -10.87 32.41
N LEU A 46 -2.40 -10.31 31.64
CA LEU A 46 -2.44 -8.90 31.24
C LEU A 46 -1.16 -8.47 30.50
N ASN A 47 -0.55 -9.37 29.72
CA ASN A 47 0.62 -9.04 28.92
C ASN A 47 0.21 -8.39 27.58
N MET A 48 0.76 -7.21 27.30
CA MET A 48 0.46 -6.47 26.07
C MET A 48 1.29 -6.92 24.87
N SER A 49 2.32 -7.76 25.06
CA SER A 49 3.30 -8.10 24.03
C SER A 49 2.66 -8.76 22.80
N GLN A 50 1.74 -9.71 23.01
CA GLN A 50 1.03 -10.38 21.92
C GLN A 50 0.15 -9.40 21.15
N GLN A 51 -0.59 -8.55 21.84
CA GLN A 51 -1.43 -7.52 21.22
C GLN A 51 -0.57 -6.54 20.39
N CYS A 52 0.60 -6.13 20.90
CA CYS A 52 1.55 -5.30 20.16
C CYS A 52 2.03 -5.98 18.87
N VAL A 53 2.40 -7.26 18.94
CA VAL A 53 2.84 -8.04 17.76
C VAL A 53 1.73 -8.13 16.72
N LEU A 54 0.51 -8.50 17.12
CA LEU A 54 -0.63 -8.62 16.20
C LEU A 54 -0.99 -7.27 15.55
N THR A 55 -0.95 -6.19 16.33
CA THR A 55 -1.24 -4.83 15.83
C THR A 55 -0.17 -4.38 14.84
N ALA A 56 1.10 -4.61 15.15
CA ALA A 56 2.23 -4.30 14.26
C ALA A 56 2.14 -5.11 12.95
N GLN A 57 1.85 -6.40 13.02
CA GLN A 57 1.65 -7.24 11.84
C GLN A 57 0.51 -6.74 10.96
N LYS A 58 -0.62 -6.33 11.56
CA LYS A 58 -1.75 -5.76 10.83
C LYS A 58 -1.36 -4.44 10.14
N ALA A 59 -0.65 -3.57 10.84
CA ALA A 59 -0.16 -2.30 10.29
C ALA A 59 0.81 -2.55 9.12
N ASN A 60 1.76 -3.47 9.27
CA ASN A 60 2.72 -3.83 8.21
C ASN A 60 2.02 -4.40 6.98
N ARG A 61 0.97 -5.20 7.17
CA ARG A 61 0.16 -5.72 6.06
C ARG A 61 -0.52 -4.58 5.28
N ILE A 62 -1.11 -3.62 5.99
CA ILE A 62 -1.75 -2.44 5.37
C ILE A 62 -0.71 -1.60 4.62
N LEU A 63 0.45 -1.35 5.23
CA LEU A 63 1.55 -0.61 4.61
C LEU A 63 2.03 -1.30 3.31
N GLY A 64 2.19 -2.63 3.34
CA GLY A 64 2.53 -3.41 2.16
C GLY A 64 1.48 -3.28 1.03
N CYS A 65 0.18 -3.25 1.38
CA CYS A 65 -0.88 -3.01 0.41
C CYS A 65 -0.79 -1.60 -0.21
N ILE A 66 -0.54 -0.56 0.59
CA ILE A 66 -0.39 0.81 0.10
C ILE A 66 0.78 0.90 -0.90
N ILE A 67 1.93 0.35 -0.54
CA ILE A 67 3.13 0.34 -1.41
C ILE A 67 2.84 -0.40 -2.72
N SER A 68 2.18 -1.56 -2.65
CA SER A 68 1.82 -2.35 -3.83
C SER A 68 0.87 -1.59 -4.76
N LEU A 69 -0.16 -0.94 -4.20
CA LEU A 69 -1.10 -0.13 -4.97
C LEU A 69 -0.42 1.09 -5.60
N GLU A 70 0.48 1.75 -4.88
CA GLU A 70 1.23 2.88 -5.43
C GLU A 70 2.15 2.46 -6.58
N LYS A 71 2.85 1.31 -6.46
CA LYS A 71 3.63 0.71 -7.56
C LYS A 71 2.75 0.41 -8.79
N LYS A 72 1.58 -0.22 -8.59
CA LYS A 72 0.63 -0.53 -9.68
C LYS A 72 0.10 0.74 -10.36
N ARG A 73 -0.24 1.76 -9.57
CA ARG A 73 -0.68 3.06 -10.10
C ARG A 73 0.42 3.71 -10.93
N LEU A 74 1.66 3.73 -10.44
CA LEU A 74 2.80 4.28 -11.17
C LEU A 74 3.05 3.50 -12.47
N SER A 75 2.98 2.17 -12.45
CA SER A 75 3.09 1.34 -13.66
C SER A 75 2.03 1.72 -14.69
N GLY A 76 0.76 1.80 -14.28
CA GLY A 76 -0.34 2.21 -15.15
C GLY A 76 -0.16 3.63 -15.74
N ASP A 77 0.30 4.57 -14.92
CA ASP A 77 0.60 5.94 -15.38
C ASP A 77 1.72 5.97 -16.44
N LEU A 78 2.80 5.22 -16.23
CA LEU A 78 3.94 5.15 -17.16
C LEU A 78 3.57 4.44 -18.46
N ILE A 79 2.73 3.40 -18.39
CA ILE A 79 2.16 2.71 -19.56
C ILE A 79 1.30 3.66 -20.38
N ALA A 80 0.42 4.43 -19.73
CA ALA A 80 -0.43 5.40 -20.40
C ALA A 80 0.41 6.49 -21.11
N LEU A 81 1.48 6.97 -20.48
CA LEU A 81 2.40 7.91 -21.11
C LEU A 81 3.13 7.28 -22.30
N TYR A 82 3.60 6.05 -22.18
CA TYR A 82 4.30 5.36 -23.28
C TYR A 82 3.41 5.29 -24.53
N ASN A 83 2.15 4.88 -24.37
CA ASN A 83 1.17 4.86 -25.47
C ASN A 83 0.95 6.26 -26.05
N TYR A 84 0.79 7.27 -25.18
CA TYR A 84 0.65 8.66 -25.61
C TYR A 84 1.83 9.13 -26.49
N LEU A 85 3.07 8.78 -26.11
CA LEU A 85 4.28 9.21 -26.81
C LEU A 85 4.62 8.40 -28.06
N LYS A 86 4.31 7.10 -28.09
CA LYS A 86 4.74 6.17 -29.15
C LYS A 86 3.65 5.83 -30.15
N GLU A 87 2.40 5.68 -29.71
CA GLU A 87 1.30 5.26 -30.57
C GLU A 87 0.54 6.46 -31.17
N GLY A 88 0.91 7.69 -30.80
CA GLY A 88 0.32 8.90 -31.37
C GLY A 88 -1.14 9.05 -30.98
N CYS A 89 -1.41 9.71 -29.83
CA CYS A 89 -2.74 10.29 -29.62
C CYS A 89 -2.94 11.45 -30.61
N SER A 90 -3.43 11.15 -31.81
CA SER A 90 -3.89 12.13 -32.81
C SER A 90 -5.18 12.85 -32.38
N GLN A 91 -5.77 12.50 -31.23
CA GLN A 91 -7.09 12.99 -30.82
C GLN A 91 -7.09 14.12 -29.78
N LEU A 92 -5.97 14.41 -29.09
CA LEU A 92 -6.02 15.33 -27.94
C LEU A 92 -5.68 16.79 -28.23
N GLY A 93 -5.23 17.16 -29.44
CA GLY A 93 -5.10 18.56 -29.92
C GLY A 93 -4.30 19.55 -29.05
N VAL A 94 -3.84 19.13 -27.87
CA VAL A 94 -3.25 19.92 -26.81
C VAL A 94 -2.10 19.10 -26.25
N GLY A 95 -0.91 19.68 -26.21
CA GLY A 95 0.28 19.03 -25.63
C GLY A 95 0.12 18.86 -24.12
N LEU A 96 -0.45 17.72 -23.69
CA LEU A 96 -0.65 17.39 -22.27
C LEU A 96 0.70 17.32 -21.53
N PHE A 97 1.76 17.01 -22.26
CA PHE A 97 3.13 16.95 -21.78
C PHE A 97 4.05 17.79 -22.66
N SER A 98 4.91 18.57 -22.02
CA SER A 98 6.02 19.27 -22.69
C SER A 98 7.30 18.46 -22.59
N LYS A 99 7.94 18.20 -23.74
CA LYS A 99 9.26 17.57 -23.80
C LYS A 99 10.34 18.59 -23.46
N VAL A 100 11.41 18.13 -22.81
CA VAL A 100 12.58 18.96 -22.55
C VAL A 100 13.37 19.15 -23.84
N THR A 101 13.48 20.38 -24.33
CA THR A 101 14.31 20.75 -25.48
C THR A 101 15.76 20.97 -25.02
N SER A 102 16.50 19.89 -24.77
CA SER A 102 17.91 20.00 -24.36
C SER A 102 18.79 19.09 -25.19
N ASN A 103 19.84 19.67 -25.78
CA ASN A 103 20.83 18.95 -26.57
C ASN A 103 21.86 18.19 -25.68
N ARG A 104 21.65 18.16 -24.35
CA ARG A 104 22.54 17.44 -23.43
C ARG A 104 22.32 15.93 -23.57
N THR A 105 23.36 15.24 -24.03
CA THR A 105 23.41 13.82 -24.38
C THR A 105 23.35 12.83 -23.21
N ARG A 106 23.19 13.28 -21.96
CA ARG A 106 23.16 12.41 -20.76
C ARG A 106 21.72 12.15 -20.26
N GLY A 107 21.30 10.89 -20.32
CA GLY A 107 20.01 10.36 -19.84
C GLY A 107 19.10 9.89 -20.97
N ASN A 108 17.84 9.51 -20.65
CA ASN A 108 16.89 9.12 -21.69
C ASN A 108 16.49 10.31 -22.58
N GLY A 109 16.24 10.06 -23.87
CA GLY A 109 15.97 11.09 -24.88
C GLY A 109 14.53 11.64 -24.88
N LEU A 110 13.63 11.10 -24.05
CA LEU A 110 12.20 11.47 -24.01
C LEU A 110 11.80 12.18 -22.72
N LYS A 111 12.71 12.95 -22.10
CA LYS A 111 12.42 13.64 -20.84
C LYS A 111 11.26 14.63 -20.97
N LEU A 112 10.46 14.70 -19.92
CA LEU A 112 9.34 15.62 -19.77
C LEU A 112 9.67 16.75 -18.80
N HIS A 113 9.15 17.94 -19.07
CA HIS A 113 9.26 19.07 -18.14
C HIS A 113 8.45 18.78 -16.88
N GLN A 114 9.07 18.96 -15.71
CA GLN A 114 8.40 18.81 -14.43
C GLN A 114 7.92 20.16 -13.92
N GLY A 115 6.62 20.28 -13.64
CA GLY A 115 6.04 21.51 -13.11
C GLY A 115 6.62 21.86 -11.73
N ARG A 116 6.93 23.13 -11.52
CA ARG A 116 7.33 23.67 -10.22
C ARG A 116 6.11 24.32 -9.57
N PHE A 117 5.67 23.77 -8.46
CA PHE A 117 4.49 24.27 -7.74
C PHE A 117 4.87 24.64 -6.31
N ARG A 118 4.33 25.78 -5.84
CA ARG A 118 4.47 26.23 -4.45
C ARG A 118 3.76 25.28 -3.48
N LEU A 119 2.58 24.80 -3.85
CA LEU A 119 1.76 23.88 -3.05
C LEU A 119 1.84 22.45 -3.59
N GLY A 120 1.81 21.46 -2.68
CA GLY A 120 1.97 20.04 -3.01
C GLY A 120 0.78 19.39 -3.71
N ILE A 121 -0.36 20.08 -3.81
CA ILE A 121 -1.62 19.54 -4.38
C ILE A 121 -1.41 19.12 -5.85
N ARG A 122 -0.83 20.00 -6.66
CA ARG A 122 -0.61 19.74 -8.10
C ARG A 122 0.34 18.57 -8.38
N LYS A 123 1.22 18.21 -7.43
CA LYS A 123 2.13 17.07 -7.57
C LYS A 123 1.40 15.72 -7.60
N LYS A 124 0.13 15.66 -7.20
CA LYS A 124 -0.69 14.45 -7.22
C LYS A 124 -1.50 14.30 -8.51
N PHE A 125 -1.54 15.33 -9.36
CA PHE A 125 -2.20 15.23 -10.66
C PHE A 125 -1.46 14.25 -11.57
N PHE A 126 -2.24 13.61 -12.45
CA PHE A 126 -1.73 12.66 -13.44
C PHE A 126 -0.56 13.27 -14.22
N THR A 127 -0.69 14.50 -14.70
CA THR A 127 0.32 15.18 -15.51
C THR A 127 1.67 15.43 -14.82
N GLU A 128 1.75 15.25 -13.50
CA GLU A 128 2.93 15.62 -12.70
C GLU A 128 3.51 14.45 -11.89
N ARG A 129 2.66 13.55 -11.37
CA ARG A 129 3.06 12.56 -10.35
C ARG A 129 4.05 11.51 -10.84
N PHE A 130 4.05 11.19 -12.14
CA PHE A 130 4.96 10.19 -12.72
C PHE A 130 6.18 10.82 -13.42
N VAL A 131 6.18 12.13 -13.69
CA VAL A 131 7.19 12.81 -14.53
C VAL A 131 8.60 12.57 -14.01
N LYS A 132 8.79 12.67 -12.69
CA LYS A 132 10.07 12.39 -12.04
C LYS A 132 10.54 10.95 -12.25
N HIS A 133 9.62 9.99 -12.21
CA HIS A 133 9.92 8.57 -12.39
C HIS A 133 10.28 8.29 -13.85
N TRP A 134 9.50 8.81 -14.80
CA TRP A 134 9.79 8.73 -16.23
C TRP A 134 11.19 9.28 -16.59
N ASN A 135 11.53 10.46 -16.07
CA ASN A 135 12.83 11.10 -16.32
C ASN A 135 14.03 10.33 -15.73
N ARG A 136 13.78 9.39 -14.80
CA ARG A 136 14.79 8.51 -14.19
C ARG A 136 14.89 7.14 -14.86
N LEU A 137 13.97 6.81 -15.77
CA LEU A 137 14.01 5.53 -16.46
C LEU A 137 15.25 5.41 -17.34
N PRO A 138 15.84 4.21 -17.45
CA PRO A 138 16.92 3.94 -18.40
C PRO A 138 16.46 4.19 -19.84
N ARG A 139 17.42 4.51 -20.71
CA ARG A 139 17.14 4.81 -22.12
C ARG A 139 16.53 3.59 -22.81
N GLU A 140 17.03 2.41 -22.50
CA GLU A 140 16.63 1.12 -23.05
C GLU A 140 15.17 0.81 -22.75
N VAL A 141 14.70 1.20 -21.56
CA VAL A 141 13.29 1.03 -21.17
C VAL A 141 12.42 2.00 -21.96
N VAL A 142 12.79 3.28 -21.99
CA VAL A 142 12.03 4.35 -22.65
C VAL A 142 11.97 4.17 -24.18
N GLU A 143 13.04 3.63 -24.77
CA GLU A 143 13.16 3.37 -26.21
C GLU A 143 12.71 1.95 -26.60
N SER A 144 11.99 1.24 -25.72
CA SER A 144 11.42 -0.08 -26.02
C SER A 144 10.68 -0.08 -27.38
N PRO A 145 10.79 -1.17 -28.16
CA PRO A 145 10.20 -1.24 -29.50
C PRO A 145 8.69 -1.49 -29.50
N SER A 146 8.13 -2.05 -28.41
CA SER A 146 6.71 -2.33 -28.27
C SER A 146 6.21 -2.12 -26.84
N LEU A 147 4.90 -1.96 -26.70
CA LEU A 147 4.24 -1.83 -25.40
C LEU A 147 4.48 -3.05 -24.50
N GLU A 148 4.52 -4.24 -25.07
CA GLU A 148 4.76 -5.48 -24.31
C GLU A 148 6.17 -5.54 -23.74
N VAL A 149 7.17 -5.14 -24.54
CA VAL A 149 8.56 -5.04 -24.07
C VAL A 149 8.67 -3.99 -22.97
N PHE A 150 8.02 -2.83 -23.15
CA PHE A 150 8.00 -1.75 -22.16
C PHE A 150 7.41 -2.21 -20.82
N LYS A 151 6.25 -2.88 -20.82
CA LYS A 151 5.60 -3.40 -19.59
C LYS A 151 6.53 -4.30 -18.80
N ARG A 152 7.16 -5.26 -19.46
CA ARG A 152 8.11 -6.20 -18.84
C ARG A 152 9.32 -5.47 -18.25
N CYS A 153 9.88 -4.49 -18.97
CA CYS A 153 11.02 -3.70 -18.48
C CYS A 153 10.65 -2.84 -17.26
N ILE A 154 9.49 -2.19 -17.28
CA ILE A 154 9.00 -1.38 -16.15
C ILE A 154 8.77 -2.24 -14.90
N ASP A 155 8.22 -3.45 -15.05
CA ASP A 155 8.01 -4.34 -13.90
C ASP A 155 9.34 -4.70 -13.20
N VAL A 156 10.43 -4.84 -13.95
CA VAL A 156 11.77 -5.05 -13.39
C VAL A 156 12.28 -3.79 -12.68
N VAL A 157 12.14 -2.62 -13.30
CA VAL A 157 12.60 -1.35 -12.71
C VAL A 157 11.83 -1.03 -11.42
N LEU A 158 10.50 -1.20 -11.42
CA LEU A 158 9.66 -0.86 -10.28
C LEU A 158 9.81 -1.81 -9.09
N ARG A 159 10.34 -3.03 -9.29
CA ARG A 159 10.72 -3.91 -8.17
C ARG A 159 11.78 -3.24 -7.28
N ASN A 160 12.73 -2.53 -7.89
CA ASN A 160 13.89 -1.91 -7.23
C ASN A 160 13.64 -0.47 -6.75
N MET A 161 12.46 0.11 -7.00
CA MET A 161 12.17 1.53 -6.73
C MET A 161 11.46 1.83 -5.40
N VAL A 162 11.34 0.87 -4.48
CA VAL A 162 10.85 1.07 -3.09
C VAL A 162 11.69 0.27 -2.13
#